data_AF-A0A649WYR5-F1
#
_entry.id   AF-A0A649WYR5-F1
#
_cell.length_a   1.000
_cell.length_b   1.000
_cell.length_c   1.000
_cell.angle_alpha   90.00
_cell.angle_beta   90.00
_cell.angle_gamma   90.00
#
_symmetry.space_group_name_H-M   'P 1'
#
loop_
_entity.id
_entity.type
_entity.pdbx_description
1 polymer ?
#
loop_
_entity_poly.entity_id
_entity_poly.type
_entity_poly.pdbx_seq_one_letter_code
_entity_poly.pdbx_strand_id
1 'polypeptide(L)'
;PHQILFALDAATGKQKWKFDPGMKVNPTFQHVTCRGVSYHEVPAAADAANTQPALCSRRIYLPVNDGRLFALDAETGERCPAFGVNGELDLQHKQPVTTAGQYEPTSPPVITNTTIVMAGAVTDNYSTREPSGVIRGFDVNTGKLLWVFDPGAKDPNAIPADEHTFTMNSPNSWAPAVYDPKLDTVYLPMGVSTPDIWGGNRTPEQERYASSVLALNATTGKLVWSYQTVHHDL
;
A
#
# COMPACT_ATOMS: atom_id res chain seq x y z
N PRO A 1 4.45 17.28 13.59
CA PRO A 1 3.70 17.09 12.32
C PRO A 1 4.49 16.11 11.45
N HIS A 2 3.84 15.08 10.90
CA HIS A 2 4.48 14.04 10.09
C HIS A 2 3.73 13.85 8.78
N GLN A 3 4.43 13.34 7.76
CA GLN A 3 3.88 13.04 6.43
C GLN A 3 3.19 14.22 5.73
N ILE A 4 3.66 15.45 6.00
CA ILE A 4 3.31 16.63 5.21
C ILE A 4 3.88 16.45 3.81
N LEU A 5 3.03 16.62 2.80
CA LEU A 5 3.42 16.68 1.40
C LEU A 5 3.42 18.13 0.93
N PHE A 6 4.43 18.53 0.17
CA PHE A 6 4.48 19.84 -0.44
C PHE A 6 5.18 19.77 -1.79
N ALA A 7 4.82 20.67 -2.69
CA ALA A 7 5.52 20.85 -3.95
C ALA A 7 6.30 22.16 -3.93
N LEU A 8 7.49 22.14 -4.52
CA LEU A 8 8.32 23.31 -4.74
C LEU A 8 8.44 23.59 -6.24
N ASP A 9 8.55 24.87 -6.57
CA ASP A 9 9.09 25.28 -7.87
C ASP A 9 10.60 24.97 -7.91
N ALA A 10 11.03 24.18 -8.90
CA ALA A 10 12.39 23.67 -8.96
C ALA A 10 13.44 24.77 -9.19
N ALA A 11 13.08 25.86 -9.87
CA ALA A 11 14.01 26.94 -10.18
C ALA A 11 14.20 27.91 -9.01
N THR A 12 13.13 28.17 -8.24
CA THR A 12 13.11 29.20 -7.20
C THR A 12 13.10 28.64 -5.78
N GLY A 13 12.79 27.36 -5.60
CA GLY A 13 12.58 26.73 -4.30
C GLY A 13 11.31 27.20 -3.58
N LYS A 14 10.47 28.01 -4.22
CA LYS A 14 9.22 28.50 -3.61
C LYS A 14 8.20 27.37 -3.50
N GLN A 15 7.55 27.27 -2.36
CA GLN A 15 6.46 26.32 -2.16
C GLN A 15 5.27 26.70 -3.04
N LYS A 16 4.82 25.77 -3.89
CA LYS A 16 3.62 25.91 -4.71
C LYS A 16 2.37 25.64 -3.88
N TRP A 17 2.37 24.51 -3.18
CA TRP A 17 1.28 24.08 -2.31
C TRP A 17 1.82 23.18 -1.20
N LYS A 18 0.99 23.00 -0.17
CA LYS A 18 1.25 22.11 0.97
C LYS A 18 -0.04 21.41 1.35
N PHE A 19 0.07 20.11 1.58
CA PHE A 19 -0.98 19.26 2.11
C PHE A 19 -0.54 18.68 3.46
N ASP A 20 -1.38 18.84 4.47
CA ASP A 20 -1.18 18.22 5.79
C ASP A 20 -2.26 17.14 5.98
N PRO A 21 -1.91 15.85 6.05
CA PRO A 21 -2.89 14.78 6.26
C PRO A 21 -3.49 14.81 7.67
N GLY A 22 -2.98 15.64 8.58
CA GLY A 22 -3.46 15.74 9.96
C GLY A 22 -3.10 14.54 10.82
N MET A 23 -2.09 13.76 10.41
CA MET A 23 -1.64 12.54 11.08
C MET A 23 -1.34 12.82 12.57
N LYS A 24 -1.95 12.03 13.45
CA LYS A 24 -1.71 12.07 14.89
C LYS A 24 -0.80 10.91 15.27
N VAL A 25 0.41 11.23 15.70
CA VAL A 25 1.36 10.24 16.20
C VAL A 25 0.79 9.62 17.48
N ASN A 26 0.76 8.30 17.56
CA ASN A 26 0.44 7.55 18.76
C ASN A 26 1.72 6.86 19.27
N PRO A 27 1.95 6.78 20.60
CA PRO A 27 3.07 6.03 21.16
C PRO A 27 3.21 4.57 20.70
N THR A 28 2.14 3.96 20.17
CA THR A 28 2.16 2.60 19.62
C THR A 28 2.80 2.48 18.24
N PHE A 29 3.11 3.60 17.57
CA PHE A 29 3.70 3.57 16.24
C PHE A 29 5.14 3.08 16.36
N GLN A 30 5.42 1.93 15.74
CA GLN A 30 6.78 1.38 15.72
C GLN A 30 7.69 2.28 14.91
N HIS A 31 7.20 2.81 13.78
CA HIS A 31 7.96 3.67 12.88
C HIS A 31 7.10 4.77 12.25
N VAL A 32 7.40 6.05 12.53
CA VAL A 32 6.78 7.19 11.80
C VAL A 32 7.48 7.46 10.44
N THR A 33 7.92 6.38 9.78
CA THR A 33 8.71 6.40 8.55
C THR A 33 7.81 6.54 7.33
N CYS A 34 8.19 7.44 6.42
CA CYS A 34 7.59 7.59 5.10
C CYS A 34 8.69 7.55 4.05
N ARG A 35 8.70 6.54 3.18
CA ARG A 35 9.75 6.38 2.16
C ARG A 35 9.46 7.10 0.84
N GLY A 36 8.28 7.69 0.68
CA GLY A 36 7.97 8.52 -0.48
C GLY A 36 6.48 8.53 -0.85
N VAL A 37 6.24 9.02 -2.06
CA VAL A 37 4.93 9.08 -2.71
C VAL A 37 5.04 8.51 -4.13
N SER A 38 3.90 8.19 -4.73
CA SER A 38 3.85 7.70 -6.12
C SER A 38 3.13 8.69 -7.02
N TYR A 39 3.53 8.75 -8.28
CA TYR A 39 2.92 9.62 -9.29
C TYR A 39 2.14 8.81 -10.32
N HIS A 40 1.05 9.38 -10.82
CA HIS A 40 0.33 8.87 -11.98
C HIS A 40 -0.18 10.02 -12.83
N GLU A 41 -0.11 9.86 -14.15
CA GLU A 41 -0.71 10.76 -15.11
C GLU A 41 -1.59 9.96 -16.04
N VAL A 42 -2.84 10.40 -16.19
CA VAL A 42 -3.71 9.86 -17.23
C VAL A 42 -3.19 10.41 -18.56
N PRO A 43 -2.87 9.56 -19.55
CA PRO A 43 -2.41 10.03 -20.85
C PRO A 43 -3.43 11.02 -21.43
N ALA A 44 -2.96 12.21 -21.82
CA ALA A 44 -3.82 13.18 -22.47
C ALA A 44 -4.43 12.57 -23.74
N ALA A 45 -5.73 12.77 -23.96
CA ALA A 45 -6.31 12.50 -25.26
C ALA A 45 -5.56 13.34 -26.31
N ALA A 46 -5.28 12.76 -27.48
CA ALA A 46 -4.40 13.32 -28.51
C ALA A 46 -4.77 14.75 -28.97
N ASP A 47 -5.98 15.22 -28.67
CA ASP A 47 -6.51 16.53 -29.06
C ASP A 47 -6.46 17.62 -27.95
N ALA A 48 -5.88 17.34 -26.78
CA ALA A 48 -5.93 18.25 -25.61
C ALA A 48 -4.69 19.16 -25.41
N ALA A 49 -3.85 19.33 -26.42
CA ALA A 49 -2.51 19.92 -26.30
C ALA A 49 -2.44 21.38 -25.78
N ASN A 50 -3.57 22.10 -25.67
CA ASN A 50 -3.62 23.51 -25.27
C ASN A 50 -4.58 23.81 -24.10
N THR A 51 -5.09 22.80 -23.39
CA THR A 51 -5.95 23.00 -22.22
C THR A 51 -5.18 22.76 -20.93
N GLN A 52 -5.45 23.58 -19.90
CA GLN A 52 -4.97 23.30 -18.54
C GLN A 52 -5.34 21.86 -18.14
N PRO A 53 -4.45 21.12 -17.47
CA PRO A 53 -4.77 19.76 -17.05
C PRO A 53 -6.04 19.78 -16.19
N ALA A 54 -6.98 18.88 -16.47
CA ALA A 54 -8.15 18.71 -15.61
C ALA A 54 -7.71 18.31 -14.21
N LEU A 55 -8.49 18.69 -13.19
CA LEU A 55 -8.22 18.29 -11.80
C LEU A 55 -8.01 16.77 -11.73
N CYS A 56 -6.92 16.36 -11.11
CA CYS A 56 -6.49 14.98 -10.95
C CYS A 56 -6.26 14.22 -12.26
N SER A 57 -5.89 14.93 -13.33
CA SER A 57 -5.23 14.32 -14.50
C SER A 57 -3.82 13.85 -14.16
N ARG A 58 -3.15 14.57 -13.25
CA ARG A 58 -1.87 14.22 -12.62
C ARG A 58 -2.09 14.05 -11.14
N ARG A 59 -1.69 12.91 -10.59
CA ARG A 59 -1.98 12.52 -9.22
C ARG A 59 -0.72 12.17 -8.47
N ILE A 60 -0.69 12.55 -7.20
CA ILE A 60 0.24 12.05 -6.20
C ILE A 60 -0.54 11.16 -5.23
N TYR A 61 -0.06 9.94 -5.03
CA TYR A 61 -0.55 9.03 -4.01
C TYR A 61 0.33 9.08 -2.78
N LEU A 62 -0.24 9.52 -1.66
CA LEU A 62 0.43 9.66 -0.38
C LEU A 62 -0.12 8.63 0.61
N PRO A 63 0.62 7.56 0.90
CA PRO A 63 0.31 6.71 2.04
C PRO A 63 0.65 7.44 3.36
N VAL A 64 -0.20 7.25 4.37
CA VAL A 64 -0.06 7.83 5.72
C VAL A 64 -0.11 6.69 6.73
N ASN A 65 0.78 6.72 7.73
CA ASN A 65 1.01 5.59 8.65
C ASN A 65 -0.17 5.30 9.58
N ASP A 66 -1.23 6.12 9.56
CA ASP A 66 -2.51 5.80 10.21
C ASP A 66 -3.45 4.97 9.31
N GLY A 67 -2.92 4.38 8.22
CA GLY A 67 -3.64 3.48 7.33
C GLY A 67 -4.49 4.18 6.28
N ARG A 68 -4.25 5.46 6.02
CA ARG A 68 -4.92 6.20 4.94
C ARG A 68 -4.05 6.27 3.70
N LEU A 69 -4.68 6.25 2.53
CA LEU A 69 -4.05 6.59 1.25
C LEU A 69 -4.78 7.79 0.64
N PHE A 70 -4.04 8.86 0.40
CA PHE A 70 -4.56 10.05 -0.27
C PHE A 70 -4.23 10.06 -1.75
N ALA A 71 -5.17 10.48 -2.58
CA ALA A 71 -4.92 10.91 -3.95
C ALA A 71 -5.08 12.42 -4.03
N LEU A 72 -4.01 13.10 -4.46
CA LEU A 72 -3.93 14.56 -4.55
C LEU A 72 -3.60 14.98 -5.97
N ASP A 73 -4.17 16.09 -6.43
CA ASP A 73 -3.75 16.72 -7.68
C ASP A 73 -2.30 17.20 -7.57
N ALA A 74 -1.46 16.84 -8.54
CA ALA A 74 -0.04 17.15 -8.49
C ALA A 74 0.28 18.66 -8.64
N GLU A 75 -0.61 19.42 -9.29
CA GLU A 75 -0.42 20.85 -9.55
C GLU A 75 -0.95 21.73 -8.42
N THR A 76 -2.06 21.33 -7.78
CA THR A 76 -2.73 22.15 -6.74
C THR A 76 -2.57 21.61 -5.31
N GLY A 77 -2.29 20.32 -5.15
CA GLY A 77 -2.29 19.64 -3.85
C GLY A 77 -3.69 19.38 -3.28
N GLU A 78 -4.75 19.67 -4.04
CA GLU A 78 -6.14 19.40 -3.64
C GLU A 78 -6.45 17.90 -3.71
N ARG A 79 -7.36 17.44 -2.85
CA ARG A 79 -7.81 16.04 -2.85
C ARG A 79 -8.58 15.72 -4.12
N CYS A 80 -8.35 14.55 -4.69
CA CYS A 80 -9.07 14.05 -5.85
C CYS A 80 -10.45 13.51 -5.45
N PRO A 81 -11.57 14.23 -5.69
CA PRO A 81 -12.85 13.88 -5.07
C PRO A 81 -13.41 12.52 -5.54
N ALA A 82 -13.03 12.11 -6.75
CA ALA A 82 -13.45 10.84 -7.35
C ALA A 82 -12.69 9.61 -6.85
N PHE A 83 -11.65 9.78 -6.03
CA PHE A 83 -10.86 8.69 -5.49
C PHE A 83 -11.31 8.35 -4.06
N GLY A 84 -11.66 7.08 -3.81
CA GLY A 84 -12.13 6.62 -2.50
C GLY A 84 -13.31 7.46 -1.99
N VAL A 85 -13.20 7.90 -0.74
CA VAL A 85 -14.13 8.85 -0.11
C VAL A 85 -13.47 10.23 -0.10
N ASN A 86 -13.78 11.06 -1.10
CA ASN A 86 -13.27 12.44 -1.21
C ASN A 86 -11.73 12.53 -1.19
N GLY A 87 -11.07 11.70 -2.00
CA GLY A 87 -9.61 11.65 -2.16
C GLY A 87 -8.88 10.83 -1.11
N GLU A 88 -9.60 10.06 -0.30
CA GLU A 88 -9.06 9.30 0.83
C GLU A 88 -9.56 7.84 0.77
N LEU A 89 -8.64 6.90 0.99
CA LEU A 89 -8.93 5.47 1.04
C LEU A 89 -8.49 4.90 2.39
N ASP A 90 -9.36 4.11 3.00
CA ASP A 90 -9.10 3.37 4.24
C ASP A 90 -8.43 2.02 3.92
N LEU A 91 -7.13 1.91 4.19
CA LEU A 91 -6.37 0.67 4.02
C LEU A 91 -6.58 -0.31 5.18
N GLN A 92 -7.16 0.12 6.29
CA GLN A 92 -7.47 -0.73 7.44
C GLN A 92 -8.80 -1.48 7.28
N HIS A 93 -9.59 -1.16 6.24
CA HIS A 93 -10.85 -1.86 5.96
C HIS A 93 -10.64 -3.39 5.93
N LYS A 94 -11.46 -4.13 6.69
CA LYS A 94 -11.39 -5.59 6.90
C LYS A 94 -10.09 -6.14 7.50
N GLN A 95 -9.21 -5.29 8.04
CA GLN A 95 -8.11 -5.79 8.88
C GLN A 95 -8.68 -6.45 10.15
N PRO A 96 -8.10 -7.56 10.63
CA PRO A 96 -8.56 -8.22 11.86
C PRO A 96 -8.21 -7.42 13.11
N VAL A 97 -7.26 -6.48 13.00
CA VAL A 97 -6.84 -5.58 14.07
C VAL A 97 -6.62 -4.19 13.47
N THR A 98 -7.12 -3.15 14.12
CA THR A 98 -7.05 -1.74 13.67
C THR A 98 -6.50 -0.81 14.74
N THR A 99 -5.79 -1.37 15.72
CA THR A 99 -5.08 -0.59 16.73
C THR A 99 -4.12 0.37 16.03
N ALA A 100 -4.15 1.63 16.43
CA ALA A 100 -3.30 2.65 15.82
C ALA A 100 -1.82 2.21 15.87
N GLY A 101 -1.10 2.38 14.77
CA GLY A 101 0.33 2.04 14.66
C GLY A 101 0.63 0.57 14.36
N GLN A 102 -0.36 -0.34 14.39
CA GLN A 102 -0.10 -1.74 14.06
C GLN A 102 -0.12 -2.05 12.56
N TYR A 103 -0.76 -1.21 11.74
CA TYR A 103 -0.68 -1.24 10.29
C TYR A 103 -0.21 0.13 9.79
N GLU A 104 0.96 0.16 9.16
CA GLU A 104 1.61 1.40 8.71
C GLU A 104 2.05 1.24 7.24
N PRO A 105 1.40 1.89 6.26
CA PRO A 105 1.86 1.89 4.87
C PRO A 105 3.10 2.80 4.71
N THR A 106 4.26 2.29 5.13
CA THR A 106 5.52 3.07 5.23
C THR A 106 6.22 3.32 3.89
N SER A 107 5.83 2.60 2.82
CA SER A 107 6.44 2.71 1.49
C SER A 107 5.42 3.18 0.44
N PRO A 108 5.88 3.85 -0.63
CA PRO A 108 5.01 4.28 -1.71
C PRO A 108 4.37 3.05 -2.43
N PRO A 109 3.09 3.13 -2.86
CA PRO A 109 2.49 2.10 -3.70
C PRO A 109 3.23 1.96 -5.02
N VAL A 110 3.21 0.76 -5.58
CA VAL A 110 3.50 0.59 -7.02
C VAL A 110 2.28 1.06 -7.80
N ILE A 111 2.48 1.92 -8.78
CA ILE A 111 1.41 2.42 -9.65
C ILE A 111 1.62 1.90 -11.07
N THR A 112 0.60 1.24 -11.60
CA THR A 112 0.50 0.85 -13.01
C THR A 112 -0.46 1.80 -13.74
N ASN A 113 -0.77 1.51 -15.01
CA ASN A 113 -1.74 2.30 -15.77
C ASN A 113 -3.18 2.15 -15.24
N THR A 114 -3.49 1.07 -14.53
CA THR A 114 -4.87 0.75 -14.08
C THR A 114 -4.98 0.49 -12.59
N THR A 115 -3.88 0.11 -11.95
CA THR A 115 -3.88 -0.48 -10.60
C THR A 115 -2.82 0.13 -9.70
N ILE A 116 -3.23 0.48 -8.49
CA ILE A 116 -2.38 0.76 -7.32
C ILE A 116 -2.16 -0.55 -6.59
N VAL A 117 -0.91 -1.00 -6.52
CA VAL A 117 -0.52 -2.13 -5.66
C VAL A 117 -0.01 -1.58 -4.34
N MET A 118 -0.77 -1.85 -3.27
CA MET A 118 -0.44 -1.44 -1.91
C MET A 118 -0.09 -2.62 -1.04
N ALA A 119 1.04 -2.51 -0.35
CA ALA A 119 1.45 -3.36 0.76
C ALA A 119 1.83 -2.47 1.96
N GLY A 120 1.74 -2.99 3.18
CA GLY A 120 2.00 -2.22 4.39
C GLY A 120 2.97 -2.93 5.33
N ALA A 121 3.55 -2.16 6.24
CA ALA A 121 4.15 -2.72 7.44
C ALA A 121 3.04 -3.12 8.42
N VAL A 122 3.25 -4.22 9.11
CA VAL A 122 2.51 -4.58 10.30
C VAL A 122 3.49 -4.69 11.46
N THR A 123 3.06 -4.34 12.67
CA THR A 123 3.90 -4.58 13.85
C THR A 123 4.12 -6.07 14.03
N ASP A 124 5.38 -6.46 14.22
CA ASP A 124 5.84 -7.84 14.18
C ASP A 124 6.54 -8.30 15.46
N ASN A 125 6.78 -7.44 16.46
CA ASN A 125 7.72 -7.78 17.54
C ASN A 125 7.18 -8.67 18.68
N TYR A 126 5.92 -8.50 19.13
CA TYR A 126 5.51 -9.01 20.46
C TYR A 126 4.15 -9.71 20.54
N SER A 127 3.32 -9.64 19.50
CA SER A 127 1.96 -10.17 19.55
C SER A 127 1.77 -11.28 18.52
N THR A 128 0.96 -12.27 18.89
CA THR A 128 0.37 -13.24 17.96
C THR A 128 -1.03 -12.79 17.53
N ARG A 129 -1.34 -11.49 17.66
CA ARG A 129 -2.60 -10.86 17.25
C ARG A 129 -2.30 -9.52 16.59
N GLU A 130 -1.91 -9.58 15.32
CA GLU A 130 -1.50 -8.44 14.50
C GLU A 130 -2.35 -8.34 13.23
N PRO A 131 -2.39 -7.16 12.59
CA PRO A 131 -3.04 -6.99 11.30
C PRO A 131 -2.52 -7.98 10.25
N SER A 132 -3.30 -8.13 9.19
CA SER A 132 -2.90 -8.88 8.01
C SER A 132 -1.88 -8.07 7.21
N GLY A 133 -0.83 -8.76 6.74
CA GLY A 133 0.10 -8.27 5.73
C GLY A 133 -0.46 -8.27 4.30
N VAL A 134 -1.79 -8.42 4.14
CA VAL A 134 -2.48 -8.45 2.84
C VAL A 134 -2.01 -7.36 1.88
N ILE A 135 -1.67 -7.79 0.67
CA ILE A 135 -1.37 -6.92 -0.46
C ILE A 135 -2.68 -6.68 -1.22
N ARG A 136 -2.93 -5.44 -1.62
CA ARG A 136 -4.20 -5.05 -2.26
C ARG A 136 -3.97 -4.32 -3.56
N GLY A 137 -4.78 -4.65 -4.56
CA GLY A 137 -4.88 -3.92 -5.82
C GLY A 137 -6.11 -3.04 -5.83
N PHE A 138 -5.93 -1.75 -6.07
CA PHE A 138 -7.03 -0.79 -6.22
C PHE A 138 -7.02 -0.17 -7.60
N ASP A 139 -8.19 0.17 -8.13
CA ASP A 139 -8.30 0.95 -9.36
C ASP A 139 -7.61 2.32 -9.18
N VAL A 140 -6.75 2.68 -10.11
CA VAL A 140 -5.91 3.88 -10.00
C VAL A 140 -6.73 5.17 -10.01
N ASN A 141 -7.88 5.20 -10.69
CA ASN A 141 -8.69 6.41 -10.80
C ASN A 141 -9.65 6.57 -9.62
N THR A 142 -10.26 5.47 -9.20
CA THR A 142 -11.40 5.46 -8.27
C THR A 142 -11.04 4.97 -6.87
N GLY A 143 -9.93 4.25 -6.70
CA GLY A 143 -9.57 3.61 -5.44
C GLY A 143 -10.42 2.38 -5.11
N LYS A 144 -11.26 1.89 -6.04
CA LYS A 144 -12.07 0.68 -5.84
C LYS A 144 -11.16 -0.54 -5.67
N LEU A 145 -11.39 -1.38 -4.66
CA LEU A 145 -10.69 -2.65 -4.50
C LEU A 145 -10.96 -3.57 -5.71
N LEU A 146 -9.89 -4.01 -6.37
CA LEU A 146 -9.93 -4.92 -7.53
C LEU A 146 -9.58 -6.35 -7.12
N TRP A 147 -8.53 -6.49 -6.31
CA TRP A 147 -8.03 -7.80 -5.89
C TRP A 147 -7.27 -7.69 -4.56
N VAL A 148 -7.08 -8.84 -3.92
CA VAL A 148 -6.28 -9.01 -2.71
C VAL A 148 -5.31 -10.17 -2.89
N PHE A 149 -4.22 -10.17 -2.14
CA PHE A 149 -3.34 -11.31 -1.93
C PHE A 149 -2.98 -11.35 -0.43
N ASP A 150 -3.67 -12.18 0.33
CA ASP A 150 -3.40 -12.41 1.75
C ASP A 150 -2.48 -13.62 1.91
N PRO A 151 -1.19 -13.43 2.21
CA PRO A 151 -0.21 -14.52 2.20
C PRO A 151 -0.43 -15.56 3.30
N GLY A 152 -1.21 -15.25 4.34
CA GLY A 152 -1.56 -16.19 5.41
C GLY A 152 -2.84 -16.98 5.15
N ALA A 153 -3.59 -16.65 4.09
CA ALA A 153 -4.85 -17.30 3.77
C ALA A 153 -4.65 -18.59 2.96
N LYS A 154 -5.56 -19.55 3.14
CA LYS A 154 -5.60 -20.78 2.31
C LYS A 154 -5.84 -20.46 0.83
N ASP A 155 -6.73 -19.51 0.55
CA ASP A 155 -6.89 -18.89 -0.76
C ASP A 155 -6.49 -17.40 -0.67
N PRO A 156 -5.26 -17.05 -1.09
CA PRO A 156 -4.76 -15.68 -0.97
C PRO A 156 -5.60 -14.63 -1.70
N ASN A 157 -6.30 -15.01 -2.77
CA ASN A 157 -7.07 -14.04 -3.57
C ASN A 157 -8.55 -13.94 -3.16
N ALA A 158 -8.97 -14.64 -2.10
CA ALA A 158 -10.33 -14.54 -1.60
C ALA A 158 -10.53 -13.19 -0.87
N ILE A 159 -11.41 -12.34 -1.42
CA ILE A 159 -11.87 -11.15 -0.71
C ILE A 159 -12.84 -11.61 0.39
N PRO A 160 -12.57 -11.31 1.68
CA PRO A 160 -13.45 -11.73 2.77
C PRO A 160 -14.89 -11.21 2.57
N ALA A 161 -15.88 -12.02 2.94
CA ALA A 161 -17.28 -11.58 3.03
C ALA A 161 -17.43 -10.47 4.09
N ASP A 162 -18.58 -9.79 4.16
CA ASP A 162 -18.72 -8.55 4.96
C ASP A 162 -18.53 -8.75 6.47
N GLU A 163 -18.83 -9.94 6.98
CA GLU A 163 -18.62 -10.27 8.40
C GLU A 163 -17.24 -10.89 8.69
N HIS A 164 -16.38 -11.03 7.67
CA HIS A 164 -15.07 -11.67 7.79
C HIS A 164 -13.94 -10.66 7.57
N THR A 165 -12.81 -10.93 8.22
CA THR A 165 -11.58 -10.14 8.09
C THR A 165 -10.52 -10.92 7.32
N PHE A 166 -9.44 -10.23 6.95
CA PHE A 166 -8.23 -10.91 6.50
C PHE A 166 -7.59 -11.74 7.61
N THR A 167 -6.66 -12.61 7.22
CA THR A 167 -5.95 -13.52 8.11
C THR A 167 -5.02 -12.72 9.03
N MET A 168 -5.16 -12.97 10.33
CA MET A 168 -4.32 -12.39 11.36
C MET A 168 -2.88 -12.88 11.21
N ASN A 169 -1.90 -12.00 11.49
CA ASN A 169 -0.46 -12.30 11.46
C ASN A 169 0.09 -12.75 10.09
N SER A 170 -0.59 -12.47 8.97
CA SER A 170 -0.03 -12.85 7.68
C SER A 170 1.25 -12.08 7.36
N PRO A 171 2.24 -12.71 6.68
CA PRO A 171 3.47 -12.04 6.31
C PRO A 171 3.23 -10.72 5.57
N ASN A 172 3.96 -9.67 5.93
CA ASN A 172 3.79 -8.35 5.34
C ASN A 172 4.83 -8.05 4.24
N SER A 173 4.66 -6.94 3.54
CA SER A 173 5.70 -6.38 2.68
C SER A 173 5.74 -4.88 2.90
N TRP A 174 6.79 -4.43 3.58
CA TRP A 174 6.94 -3.03 3.99
C TRP A 174 7.99 -2.28 3.19
N ALA A 175 8.92 -2.97 2.53
CA ALA A 175 9.96 -2.34 1.72
C ALA A 175 9.42 -1.97 0.33
N PRO A 176 10.04 -0.99 -0.38
CA PRO A 176 9.63 -0.63 -1.73
C PRO A 176 9.64 -1.83 -2.69
N ALA A 177 8.56 -1.99 -3.44
CA ALA A 177 8.41 -3.00 -4.47
C ALA A 177 8.80 -2.45 -5.85
N VAL A 178 9.06 -3.35 -6.81
CA VAL A 178 9.38 -2.99 -8.20
C VAL A 178 8.37 -3.62 -9.17
N TYR A 179 8.19 -2.99 -10.33
CA TYR A 179 7.20 -3.40 -11.34
C TYR A 179 7.84 -3.49 -12.73
N ASP A 180 7.53 -4.57 -13.45
CA ASP A 180 7.83 -4.72 -14.86
C ASP A 180 6.54 -4.55 -15.69
N PRO A 181 6.39 -3.44 -16.45
CA PRO A 181 5.20 -3.20 -17.28
C PRO A 181 5.10 -4.12 -18.50
N LYS A 182 6.18 -4.74 -18.96
CA LYS A 182 6.14 -5.68 -20.08
C LYS A 182 5.54 -7.03 -19.66
N LEU A 183 5.80 -7.43 -18.42
CA LEU A 183 5.31 -8.68 -17.83
C LEU A 183 4.04 -8.48 -17.00
N ASP A 184 3.64 -7.24 -16.78
CA ASP A 184 2.61 -6.84 -15.81
C ASP A 184 2.81 -7.53 -14.45
N THR A 185 4.05 -7.54 -13.96
CA THR A 185 4.45 -8.25 -12.74
C THR A 185 5.06 -7.30 -11.73
N VAL A 186 4.54 -7.35 -10.50
CA VAL A 186 5.09 -6.66 -9.33
C VAL A 186 5.87 -7.66 -8.48
N TYR A 187 7.03 -7.24 -8.00
CA TYR A 187 7.94 -8.04 -7.18
C TYR A 187 8.01 -7.40 -5.79
N LEU A 188 7.56 -8.14 -4.78
CA LEU A 188 7.46 -7.70 -3.40
C LEU A 188 8.45 -8.49 -2.53
N PRO A 189 9.33 -7.80 -1.76
CA PRO A 189 10.07 -8.45 -0.69
C PRO A 189 9.13 -8.71 0.48
N MET A 190 8.97 -9.97 0.85
CA MET A 190 8.10 -10.39 1.95
C MET A 190 8.89 -10.49 3.24
N GLY A 191 8.33 -9.95 4.32
CA GLY A 191 8.77 -10.19 5.68
C GLY A 191 8.26 -11.54 6.20
N VAL A 192 8.23 -11.67 7.51
CA VAL A 192 7.88 -12.90 8.21
C VAL A 192 6.44 -12.86 8.76
N SER A 193 5.88 -14.03 9.09
CA SER A 193 4.66 -14.10 9.91
C SER A 193 4.96 -13.61 11.32
N THR A 194 4.08 -12.81 11.89
CA THR A 194 4.29 -12.26 13.23
C THR A 194 4.08 -13.32 14.33
N PRO A 195 4.81 -13.25 15.46
CA PRO A 195 5.91 -12.32 15.72
C PRO A 195 7.25 -12.76 15.12
N ASP A 196 8.19 -11.82 14.98
CA ASP A 196 9.54 -11.99 14.41
C ASP A 196 10.60 -12.42 15.45
N ILE A 197 10.18 -12.77 16.67
CA ILE A 197 11.07 -13.30 17.72
C ILE A 197 10.74 -14.75 18.07
N TRP A 198 9.67 -15.30 17.50
CA TRP A 198 9.16 -16.62 17.86
C TRP A 198 8.28 -17.23 16.75
N GLY A 199 8.61 -18.44 16.31
CA GLY A 199 7.92 -19.14 15.23
C GLY A 199 7.09 -20.37 15.63
N GLY A 200 7.00 -20.71 16.92
CA GLY A 200 6.52 -22.03 17.36
C GLY A 200 5.07 -22.42 16.99
N ASN A 201 4.19 -21.46 16.69
CA ASN A 201 2.79 -21.71 16.27
C ASN A 201 2.53 -21.37 14.79
N ARG A 202 3.57 -21.12 13.98
CA ARG A 202 3.34 -20.75 12.58
C ARG A 202 2.77 -21.93 11.80
N THR A 203 1.68 -21.68 11.09
CA THR A 203 1.05 -22.70 10.23
C THR A 203 1.74 -22.77 8.86
N PRO A 204 1.57 -23.87 8.10
CA PRO A 204 2.08 -23.95 6.74
C PRO A 204 1.61 -22.81 5.84
N GLU A 205 0.39 -22.29 6.05
CA GLU A 205 -0.13 -21.14 5.32
C GLU A 205 0.62 -19.86 5.66
N GLN A 206 0.90 -19.61 6.94
CA GLN A 206 1.66 -18.45 7.39
C GLN A 206 3.12 -18.47 6.90
N GLU A 207 3.69 -19.66 6.74
CA GLU A 207 5.08 -19.85 6.29
C GLU A 207 5.23 -19.82 4.76
N ARG A 208 4.15 -20.05 4.02
CA ARG A 208 4.19 -20.32 2.57
C ARG A 208 4.88 -19.23 1.73
N TYR A 209 4.75 -17.98 2.16
CA TYR A 209 5.32 -16.81 1.47
C TYR A 209 6.18 -15.93 2.39
N ALA A 210 6.43 -16.37 3.63
CA ALA A 210 7.31 -15.66 4.55
C ALA A 210 8.73 -15.62 4.01
N SER A 211 9.45 -14.51 4.27
CA SER A 211 10.88 -14.34 3.98
C SER A 211 11.22 -14.75 2.54
N SER A 212 10.47 -14.18 1.60
CA SER A 212 10.47 -14.55 0.19
C SER A 212 10.52 -13.33 -0.74
N VAL A 213 10.90 -13.58 -1.99
CA VAL A 213 10.53 -12.70 -3.10
C VAL A 213 9.24 -13.21 -3.70
N LEU A 214 8.19 -12.41 -3.64
CA LEU A 214 6.87 -12.72 -4.17
C LEU A 214 6.64 -11.96 -5.48
N ALA A 215 6.25 -12.68 -6.54
CA ALA A 215 5.88 -12.08 -7.82
C ALA A 215 4.39 -12.26 -8.09
N LEU A 216 3.67 -11.15 -8.22
CA LEU A 216 2.23 -11.12 -8.51
C LEU A 216 1.99 -10.42 -9.84
N ASN A 217 0.96 -10.85 -10.58
CA ASN A 217 0.46 -10.05 -11.68
C ASN A 217 -0.19 -8.78 -11.11
N ALA A 218 0.25 -7.60 -11.53
CA ALA A 218 -0.15 -6.34 -10.90
C ALA A 218 -1.62 -5.98 -11.16
N THR A 219 -2.17 -6.38 -12.31
CA THR A 219 -3.58 -6.10 -12.65
C THR A 219 -4.56 -7.01 -11.91
N THR A 220 -4.19 -8.26 -11.65
CA THR A 220 -5.12 -9.30 -11.15
C THR A 220 -4.79 -9.84 -9.76
N GLY A 221 -3.60 -9.56 -9.23
CA GLY A 221 -3.12 -10.08 -7.95
C GLY A 221 -2.80 -11.57 -7.96
N LYS A 222 -2.84 -12.24 -9.12
CA LYS A 222 -2.56 -13.67 -9.22
C LYS A 222 -1.07 -13.94 -9.04
N LEU A 223 -0.75 -15.00 -8.29
CA LEU A 223 0.61 -15.47 -8.12
C LEU A 223 1.22 -15.83 -9.49
N VAL A 224 2.37 -15.25 -9.79
CA VAL A 224 3.21 -15.67 -10.92
C VAL A 224 4.21 -16.71 -10.42
N TRP A 225 4.95 -16.37 -9.36
CA TRP A 225 5.86 -17.27 -8.66
C TRP A 225 6.22 -16.70 -7.29
N SER A 226 6.81 -17.52 -6.41
CA SER A 226 7.47 -17.08 -5.19
C SER A 226 8.78 -17.83 -5.00
N TYR A 227 9.78 -17.18 -4.40
CA TYR A 227 11.04 -17.79 -4.03
C TYR A 227 11.36 -17.46 -2.57
N GLN A 228 11.26 -18.46 -1.70
CA GLN A 228 11.53 -18.33 -0.28
C GLN A 228 13.04 -18.40 -0.03
N THR A 229 13.61 -17.36 0.58
CA THR A 229 15.05 -17.29 0.87
C THR A 229 15.40 -17.93 2.20
N VAL A 230 14.47 -17.89 3.16
CA VAL A 230 14.63 -18.49 4.49
C VAL A 230 13.35 -19.26 4.81
N HIS A 231 13.50 -20.53 5.15
CA HIS A 231 12.40 -21.35 5.64
C HIS A 231 12.34 -21.25 7.17
N HIS A 232 11.16 -20.96 7.72
CA HIS A 232 10.95 -20.84 9.16
C HIS A 232 11.90 -19.81 9.81
N ASP A 233 11.86 -18.59 9.28
CA ASP A 233 12.59 -17.42 9.81
C ASP A 233 12.18 -17.13 11.26
N LEU A 234 12.96 -16.39 12.04
CA LEU A 234 12.48 -15.86 13.33
C LEU A 234 12.38 -14.37 13.16
#